data_AF-A0A7C4QF76-F1
#
_entry.id   AF-A0A7C4QF76-F1
#
_cell.length_a   1.000
_cell.length_b   1.000
_cell.length_c   1.000
_cell.angle_alpha   90.00
_cell.angle_beta   90.00
_cell.angle_gamma   90.00
#
_symmetry.space_group_name_H-M   'P 1'
#
loop_
_entity.id
_entity.type
_entity.pdbx_description
1 polymer ?
#
loop_
_entity_poly.entity_id
_entity_poly.type
_entity_poly.pdbx_seq_one_letter_code
_entity_poly.pdbx_strand_id
1 'polypeptide(L)'
;MRKKLSFIIFIILIFSFGHSAEPVYNGIPGAFADIGLSRPSAMAGAYVAVCDDASGLFYNPAGLTTSDYKDITFMYAKQKFLTPYNYFAFIWPFEKQRAAGFGMIISGDPVLLEQTYLFSYSEKLDWLLQVIKGVYVGTNLKFHFANFGYNESSDPDKVGGSAWGLGMDFGLLWELPANVKFGLMIKDGFSYLKWDTIHNPESVIEGVPLTSSIGFSYRAKNILVAIALSDLDTLRLGSEITLFDYIDLRAGLTQELTIEAYREYSFGLGIGRFVFGAKNELSMNLDAAFAFERLTNTLKIQTSFKFK
;
A
#
# COMPACT_ATOMS: atom_id res chain seq x y z
N MET A 1 8.40 -17.51 30.59
CA MET A 1 9.45 -17.58 29.53
C MET A 1 9.15 -18.62 28.45
N ARG A 2 8.76 -19.87 28.78
CA ARG A 2 8.46 -20.93 27.78
C ARG A 2 7.46 -20.56 26.67
N LYS A 3 6.38 -19.82 26.98
CA LYS A 3 5.39 -19.37 25.97
C LYS A 3 5.92 -18.31 24.99
N LYS A 4 6.91 -17.51 25.40
CA LYS A 4 7.53 -16.46 24.54
C LYS A 4 8.59 -17.04 23.60
N LEU A 5 9.32 -18.07 24.05
CA LEU A 5 10.29 -18.80 23.23
C LEU A 5 9.60 -19.62 22.13
N SER A 6 8.42 -20.19 22.43
CA SER A 6 7.61 -20.93 21.45
C SER A 6 7.11 -20.06 20.28
N PHE A 7 6.86 -18.77 20.51
CA PHE A 7 6.40 -17.83 19.47
C PHE A 7 7.54 -17.42 18.52
N ILE A 8 8.75 -17.21 19.07
CA ILE A 8 9.95 -16.91 18.28
C ILE A 8 10.37 -18.11 17.43
N ILE A 9 10.27 -19.33 17.98
CA ILE A 9 10.55 -20.58 17.25
C ILE A 9 9.51 -20.78 16.12
N PHE A 10 8.25 -20.40 16.33
CA PHE A 10 7.22 -20.46 15.29
C PHE A 10 7.48 -19.48 14.14
N ILE A 11 7.94 -18.26 14.42
CA ILE A 11 8.32 -17.26 13.40
C ILE A 11 9.54 -17.74 12.57
N ILE A 12 10.52 -18.39 13.21
CA ILE A 12 11.71 -18.93 12.53
C ILE A 12 11.36 -20.17 11.68
N LEU A 13 10.42 -21.00 12.13
CA LEU A 13 9.94 -22.17 11.38
C LEU A 13 9.12 -21.79 10.14
N ILE A 14 8.38 -20.68 10.16
CA ILE A 14 7.69 -20.13 8.98
C ILE A 14 8.71 -19.66 7.92
N PHE A 15 9.84 -19.08 8.35
CA PHE A 15 10.91 -18.67 7.43
C PHE A 15 11.68 -19.82 6.78
N SER A 16 11.53 -21.06 7.27
CA SER A 16 12.26 -22.23 6.76
C SER A 16 11.48 -23.04 5.72
N PHE A 17 10.23 -22.67 5.41
CA PHE A 17 9.41 -23.27 4.35
C PHE A 17 9.18 -22.28 3.21
N GLY A 18 10.12 -22.26 2.27
CA GLY A 18 10.05 -21.39 1.10
C GLY A 18 11.15 -21.68 0.09
N HIS A 19 11.27 -22.94 -0.36
CA HIS A 19 11.90 -23.23 -1.64
C HIS A 19 10.76 -23.54 -2.61
N SER A 20 10.30 -22.50 -3.32
CA SER A 20 9.37 -22.62 -4.44
C SER A 20 9.99 -21.92 -5.64
N ALA A 21 9.84 -22.59 -6.78
CA ALA A 21 10.49 -22.37 -8.06
C ALA A 21 10.67 -20.91 -8.46
N GLU A 22 11.82 -20.60 -9.06
CA GLU A 22 12.08 -19.31 -9.71
C GLU A 22 11.00 -19.01 -10.77
N PRO A 23 10.17 -17.97 -10.59
CA PRO A 23 9.36 -17.48 -11.69
C PRO A 23 10.27 -16.69 -12.64
N VAL A 24 10.14 -16.96 -13.93
CA VAL A 24 10.78 -16.18 -15.00
C VAL A 24 10.34 -14.71 -14.85
N TYR A 25 11.26 -13.86 -14.42
CA TYR A 25 11.01 -12.48 -14.01
C TYR A 25 11.06 -11.53 -15.21
N ASN A 26 9.92 -10.97 -15.60
CA ASN A 26 9.81 -9.86 -16.56
C ASN A 26 9.42 -8.53 -15.89
N GLY A 27 9.80 -8.32 -14.63
CA GLY A 27 9.87 -7.02 -13.95
C GLY A 27 8.57 -6.24 -13.73
N ILE A 28 7.45 -6.63 -14.35
CA ILE A 28 6.16 -5.96 -14.25
C ILE A 28 5.13 -7.02 -13.86
N PRO A 29 4.41 -6.88 -12.72
CA PRO A 29 3.31 -7.76 -12.39
C PRO A 29 2.26 -7.70 -13.52
N GLY A 30 2.02 -8.83 -14.17
CA GLY A 30 0.99 -8.95 -15.21
C GLY A 30 -0.44 -8.90 -14.67
N ALA A 31 -0.62 -9.13 -13.36
CA ALA A 31 -1.90 -9.16 -12.67
C ALA A 31 -1.80 -8.49 -11.28
N PHE A 32 -2.95 -8.05 -10.76
CA PHE A 32 -3.11 -7.39 -9.45
C PHE A 32 -2.23 -6.13 -9.29
N ALA A 33 -2.07 -5.36 -10.36
CA ALA A 33 -1.27 -4.14 -10.35
C ALA A 33 -1.84 -3.12 -9.36
N ASP A 34 -1.02 -2.65 -8.42
CA ASP A 34 -1.39 -1.64 -7.43
C ASP A 34 -0.93 -0.25 -7.88
N ILE A 35 -1.89 0.62 -8.24
CA ILE A 35 -1.59 2.00 -8.63
C ILE A 35 -1.41 2.93 -7.42
N GLY A 36 -1.79 2.53 -6.22
CA GLY A 36 -1.70 3.34 -5.00
C GLY A 36 -2.70 4.51 -4.90
N LEU A 37 -2.93 4.95 -3.66
CA LEU A 37 -3.88 6.02 -3.28
C LEU A 37 -3.39 7.44 -3.62
N SER A 38 -4.31 8.42 -3.57
CA SER A 38 -4.10 9.81 -3.97
C SER A 38 -2.95 10.48 -3.20
N ARG A 39 -3.06 10.58 -1.86
CA ARG A 39 -2.05 11.26 -1.03
C ARG A 39 -0.63 10.69 -1.20
N PRO A 40 -0.42 9.35 -1.10
CA PRO A 40 0.89 8.77 -1.39
C PRO A 40 1.39 9.00 -2.82
N SER A 41 0.50 8.94 -3.82
CA SER A 41 0.86 9.15 -5.23
C SER A 41 1.30 10.58 -5.50
N ALA A 42 0.68 11.57 -4.85
CA ALA A 42 1.09 12.97 -4.91
C ALA A 42 2.49 13.24 -4.33
N MET A 43 3.02 12.30 -3.56
CA MET A 43 4.38 12.30 -3.02
C MET A 43 5.26 11.26 -3.71
N ALA A 44 4.95 10.93 -4.98
CA ALA A 44 5.66 9.96 -5.82
C ALA A 44 5.80 8.54 -5.21
N GLY A 45 4.93 8.17 -4.27
CA GLY A 45 5.01 6.90 -3.56
C GLY A 45 6.07 6.86 -2.46
N ALA A 46 6.74 7.99 -2.13
CA ALA A 46 7.65 8.11 -1.00
C ALA A 46 6.89 8.11 0.35
N TYR A 47 6.19 7.01 0.63
CA TYR A 47 5.23 6.92 1.73
C TYR A 47 5.60 5.91 2.81
N VAL A 48 6.58 5.02 2.56
CA VAL A 48 6.94 3.89 3.44
C VAL A 48 7.31 4.31 4.87
N ALA A 49 7.90 5.49 5.03
CA ALA A 49 8.24 6.06 6.35
C ALA A 49 7.22 7.11 6.85
N VAL A 50 6.19 7.41 6.07
CA VAL A 50 5.12 8.36 6.42
C VAL A 50 3.95 7.61 7.06
N CYS A 51 3.25 6.79 6.27
CA CYS A 51 2.17 5.85 6.65
C CYS A 51 1.37 6.22 7.92
N ASP A 52 0.86 7.44 8.00
CA ASP A 52 0.20 8.00 9.19
C ASP A 52 -1.33 8.12 9.05
N ASP A 53 -1.91 7.39 8.10
CA ASP A 53 -3.35 7.35 7.79
C ASP A 53 -3.77 5.99 7.21
N ALA A 54 -5.05 5.84 6.86
CA ALA A 54 -5.58 4.61 6.27
C ALA A 54 -4.87 4.18 4.97
N SER A 55 -4.26 5.12 4.22
CA SER A 55 -3.48 4.81 3.03
C SER A 55 -2.23 3.98 3.37
N GLY A 56 -1.72 4.09 4.60
CA GLY A 56 -0.58 3.32 5.09
C GLY A 56 -0.76 1.81 4.97
N LEU A 57 -2.00 1.32 4.96
CA LEU A 57 -2.35 -0.09 4.77
C LEU A 57 -1.72 -0.71 3.51
N PHE A 58 -1.64 0.06 2.42
CA PHE A 58 -1.12 -0.40 1.12
C PHE A 58 0.38 -0.14 0.90
N TYR A 59 1.02 0.59 1.83
CA TYR A 59 2.41 1.04 1.69
C TYR A 59 3.32 0.51 2.78
N ASN A 60 2.92 0.61 4.06
CA ASN A 60 3.62 0.03 5.19
C ASN A 60 2.66 -0.18 6.36
N PRO A 61 2.21 -1.42 6.63
CA PRO A 61 1.27 -1.68 7.72
C PRO A 61 1.81 -1.35 9.11
N ALA A 62 3.13 -1.26 9.31
CA ALA A 62 3.69 -0.84 10.61
C ALA A 62 3.27 0.58 11.00
N GLY A 63 2.98 1.43 10.02
CA GLY A 63 2.54 2.81 10.25
C GLY A 63 1.12 2.94 10.80
N LEU A 64 0.27 1.90 10.69
CA LEU A 64 -1.13 1.99 11.12
C LEU A 64 -1.28 2.32 12.62
N THR A 65 -0.35 1.83 13.45
CA THR A 65 -0.30 2.13 14.89
C THR A 65 0.07 3.59 15.17
N THR A 66 0.63 4.32 14.20
CA THR A 66 0.97 5.74 14.36
C THR A 66 -0.20 6.70 14.09
N SER A 67 -1.34 6.18 13.59
CA SER A 67 -2.56 6.98 13.49
C SER A 67 -3.23 7.11 14.86
N ASP A 68 -3.63 8.33 15.22
CA ASP A 68 -4.38 8.61 16.45
C ASP A 68 -5.88 8.34 16.34
N TYR A 69 -6.38 8.13 15.12
CA TYR A 69 -7.81 8.05 14.82
C TYR A 69 -8.13 6.79 14.04
N LYS A 70 -9.35 6.29 14.21
CA LYS A 70 -9.96 5.40 13.23
C LYS A 70 -10.13 6.20 11.94
N ASP A 71 -9.80 5.60 10.82
CA ASP A 71 -9.79 6.28 9.52
C ASP A 71 -10.37 5.36 8.46
N ILE A 72 -11.39 5.86 7.76
CA ILE A 72 -11.98 5.23 6.59
C ILE A 72 -11.61 6.06 5.37
N THR A 73 -11.03 5.44 4.37
CA THR A 73 -10.62 6.08 3.13
C THR A 73 -11.19 5.35 1.93
N PHE A 74 -11.71 6.11 0.97
CA PHE A 74 -12.12 5.63 -0.34
C PHE A 74 -11.30 6.34 -1.41
N MET A 75 -10.94 5.66 -2.49
CA MET A 75 -10.36 6.32 -3.66
C MET A 75 -10.94 5.73 -4.94
N TYR A 76 -11.21 6.60 -5.91
CA TYR A 76 -11.56 6.24 -7.27
C TYR A 76 -10.56 6.84 -8.24
N ALA A 77 -10.13 6.04 -9.21
CA ALA A 77 -9.28 6.46 -10.30
C ALA A 77 -9.62 5.68 -11.58
N LYS A 78 -9.34 6.26 -12.73
CA LYS A 78 -9.43 5.57 -14.02
C LYS A 78 -8.06 5.57 -14.67
N GLN A 79 -7.29 4.50 -14.48
CA GLN A 79 -5.93 4.39 -14.98
C GLN A 79 -5.92 4.52 -16.51
N LYS A 80 -5.12 5.47 -17.02
CA LYS A 80 -5.07 5.82 -18.45
C LYS A 80 -6.45 6.14 -19.06
N PHE A 81 -7.42 6.55 -18.25
CA PHE A 81 -8.82 6.75 -18.63
C PHE A 81 -9.54 5.49 -19.16
N LEU A 82 -8.97 4.30 -18.93
CA LEU A 82 -9.49 3.02 -19.39
C LEU A 82 -9.95 2.15 -18.21
N THR A 83 -9.01 1.73 -17.36
CA THR A 83 -9.27 0.74 -16.31
C THR A 83 -9.67 1.43 -15.01
N PRO A 84 -10.91 1.23 -14.51
CA PRO A 84 -11.30 1.78 -13.22
C PRO A 84 -10.60 1.04 -12.08
N TYR A 85 -10.26 1.80 -11.05
CA TYR A 85 -9.67 1.35 -9.80
C TYR A 85 -10.47 1.95 -8.64
N ASN A 86 -10.90 1.08 -7.73
CA ASN A 86 -11.59 1.44 -6.51
C ASN A 86 -10.78 0.93 -5.32
N TYR A 87 -10.47 1.83 -4.41
CA TYR A 87 -9.81 1.50 -3.16
C TYR A 87 -10.74 1.80 -1.99
N PHE A 88 -10.68 0.92 -1.01
CA PHE A 88 -11.25 1.13 0.31
C PHE A 88 -10.21 0.76 1.36
N ALA A 89 -10.07 1.56 2.41
CA ALA A 89 -9.31 1.21 3.58
C ALA A 89 -10.04 1.65 4.83
N PHE A 90 -9.96 0.81 5.85
CA PHE A 90 -10.36 1.11 7.20
C PHE A 90 -9.22 0.73 8.14
N ILE A 91 -8.86 1.63 9.05
CA ILE A 91 -7.90 1.34 10.11
C ILE A 91 -8.51 1.66 11.46
N TRP A 92 -8.18 0.83 12.43
CA TRP A 92 -8.62 0.94 13.80
C TRP A 92 -7.42 0.80 14.74
N PRO A 93 -6.81 1.92 15.13
CA PRO A 93 -5.84 1.97 16.22
C PRO A 93 -6.54 1.71 17.57
N PHE A 94 -5.94 0.86 18.40
CA PHE A 94 -6.46 0.53 19.73
C PHE A 94 -5.32 0.35 20.75
N GLU A 95 -5.65 0.53 22.03
CA GLU A 95 -4.70 0.39 23.15
C GLU A 95 -3.43 1.28 23.05
N LYS A 96 -3.41 2.27 22.16
CA LYS A 96 -2.26 3.16 21.83
C LYS A 96 -1.01 2.45 21.31
N GLN A 97 -1.03 1.12 21.16
CA GLN A 97 0.14 0.33 20.79
C GLN A 97 -0.16 -0.65 19.67
N ARG A 98 -1.40 -0.74 19.20
CA ARG A 98 -1.81 -1.69 18.18
C ARG A 98 -2.74 -1.03 17.20
N ALA A 99 -2.80 -1.58 15.99
CA ALA A 99 -3.87 -1.27 15.06
C ALA A 99 -4.22 -2.49 14.22
N ALA A 100 -5.51 -2.62 13.91
CA ALA A 100 -6.01 -3.53 12.89
C ALA A 100 -6.47 -2.71 11.67
N GLY A 101 -6.43 -3.31 10.50
CA GLY A 101 -6.90 -2.68 9.28
C GLY A 101 -7.55 -3.66 8.33
N PHE A 102 -8.42 -3.13 7.47
CA PHE A 102 -8.98 -3.84 6.33
C PHE A 102 -8.87 -2.97 5.09
N GLY A 103 -8.36 -3.53 4.01
CA GLY A 103 -8.20 -2.86 2.73
C GLY A 103 -8.82 -3.66 1.60
N MET A 104 -9.22 -2.97 0.55
CA MET A 104 -9.74 -3.57 -0.66
C MET A 104 -9.27 -2.77 -1.88
N ILE A 105 -8.83 -3.47 -2.91
CA ILE A 105 -8.55 -2.95 -4.25
C ILE A 105 -9.45 -3.72 -5.21
N ILE A 106 -10.25 -3.01 -5.99
CA ILE A 106 -11.03 -3.57 -7.09
C ILE A 106 -10.62 -2.85 -8.36
N SER A 107 -10.08 -3.60 -9.32
CA SER A 107 -9.66 -3.09 -10.63
C SER A 107 -10.22 -3.94 -11.73
N GLY A 108 -10.41 -3.33 -12.90
CA GLY A 108 -10.78 -4.08 -14.09
C GLY A 108 -12.03 -3.59 -14.80
N ASP A 109 -12.39 -4.30 -15.84
CA ASP A 109 -13.49 -3.97 -16.75
C ASP A 109 -14.36 -5.23 -16.97
N PRO A 110 -15.37 -5.20 -17.86
CA PRO A 110 -16.18 -6.37 -18.13
C PRO A 110 -15.41 -7.59 -18.68
N VAL A 111 -14.14 -7.45 -19.09
CA VAL A 111 -13.31 -8.54 -19.61
C VAL A 111 -12.50 -9.19 -18.50
N LEU A 112 -11.94 -8.41 -17.58
CA LEU A 112 -11.17 -8.92 -16.44
C LEU A 112 -11.48 -8.09 -15.20
N LEU A 113 -11.92 -8.76 -14.14
CA LEU A 113 -12.12 -8.17 -12.82
C LEU A 113 -11.12 -8.77 -11.84
N GLU A 114 -10.35 -7.92 -11.18
CA GLU A 114 -9.40 -8.27 -10.13
C GLU A 114 -9.81 -7.64 -8.80
N GLN A 115 -9.71 -8.43 -7.75
CA GLN A 115 -10.07 -8.03 -6.39
C GLN A 115 -8.95 -8.47 -5.45
N THR A 116 -8.45 -7.52 -4.65
CA THR A 116 -7.50 -7.80 -3.57
C THR A 116 -8.11 -7.34 -2.26
N TYR A 117 -8.17 -8.23 -1.28
CA TYR A 117 -8.57 -7.92 0.10
C TYR A 117 -7.36 -8.03 1.01
N LEU A 118 -7.17 -7.07 1.90
CA LEU A 118 -6.04 -6.99 2.81
C LEU A 118 -6.55 -6.94 4.25
N PHE A 119 -5.99 -7.78 5.11
CA PHE A 119 -6.19 -7.73 6.55
C PHE A 119 -4.87 -7.39 7.22
N SER A 120 -4.86 -6.30 7.96
CA SER A 120 -3.64 -5.74 8.52
C SER A 120 -3.64 -5.84 10.03
N TYR A 121 -2.48 -6.14 10.59
CA TYR A 121 -2.21 -6.00 12.00
C TYR A 121 -0.88 -5.28 12.19
N SER A 122 -0.81 -4.39 13.17
CA SER A 122 0.41 -3.70 13.55
C SER A 122 0.51 -3.52 15.05
N GLU A 123 1.75 -3.48 15.54
CA GLU A 123 2.05 -3.36 16.96
C GLU A 123 3.34 -2.58 17.21
N LYS A 124 3.30 -1.73 18.24
CA LYS A 124 4.45 -1.05 18.83
C LYS A 124 5.18 -2.02 19.76
N LEU A 125 6.45 -2.26 19.48
CA LEU A 125 7.28 -3.26 20.17
C LEU A 125 7.96 -2.74 21.44
N ASP A 126 7.55 -1.59 21.97
CA ASP A 126 8.13 -1.02 23.20
C ASP A 126 8.07 -1.97 24.41
N TRP A 127 7.11 -2.91 24.42
CA TRP A 127 6.99 -3.93 25.46
C TRP A 127 8.04 -5.05 25.35
N LEU A 128 8.58 -5.28 24.14
CA LEU A 128 9.60 -6.29 23.86
C LEU A 128 11.00 -5.67 23.82
N LEU A 129 11.14 -4.51 23.17
CA LEU A 129 12.38 -3.76 23.05
C LEU A 129 12.46 -2.74 24.19
N GLN A 130 13.21 -3.10 25.24
CA GLN A 130 13.36 -2.23 26.41
C GLN A 130 14.36 -1.10 26.19
N VAL A 131 15.38 -1.33 25.35
CA VAL A 131 16.47 -0.38 25.07
C VAL A 131 16.13 0.55 23.89
N ILE A 132 15.49 0.00 22.85
CA ILE A 132 15.12 0.75 21.64
C ILE A 132 13.61 0.99 21.70
N LYS A 133 13.20 2.26 21.66
CA LYS A 133 11.79 2.68 21.67
C LYS A 133 11.34 3.17 20.31
N GLY A 134 10.02 3.18 20.10
CA GLY A 134 9.42 3.72 18.89
C GLY A 134 9.56 2.78 17.68
N VAL A 135 9.73 1.47 17.92
CA VAL A 135 9.75 0.47 16.85
C VAL A 135 8.37 -0.13 16.69
N TYR A 136 7.86 -0.13 15.47
CA TYR A 136 6.58 -0.67 15.08
C TYR A 136 6.81 -1.74 14.02
N VAL A 137 6.02 -2.81 14.09
CA VAL A 137 5.97 -3.84 13.06
C VAL A 137 4.53 -3.99 12.60
N GLY A 138 4.36 -4.38 11.34
CA GLY A 138 3.04 -4.67 10.80
C GLY A 138 3.11 -5.72 9.72
N THR A 139 1.97 -6.35 9.46
CA THR A 139 1.85 -7.34 8.40
C THR A 139 0.48 -7.21 7.74
N ASN A 140 0.43 -7.51 6.45
CA ASN A 140 -0.82 -7.70 5.72
C ASN A 140 -0.95 -9.17 5.34
N LEU A 141 -2.15 -9.72 5.50
CA LEU A 141 -2.59 -10.92 4.81
C LEU A 141 -3.47 -10.50 3.63
N LYS A 142 -3.10 -10.91 2.42
CA LYS A 142 -3.76 -10.54 1.18
C LYS A 142 -4.47 -11.74 0.56
N PHE A 143 -5.68 -11.52 0.07
CA PHE A 143 -6.43 -12.46 -0.72
C PHE A 143 -6.68 -11.85 -2.10
N HIS A 144 -6.20 -12.53 -3.13
CA HIS A 144 -6.32 -12.13 -4.52
C HIS A 144 -7.39 -12.98 -5.20
N PHE A 145 -8.26 -12.36 -5.98
CA PHE A 145 -9.25 -13.03 -6.82
C PHE A 145 -9.31 -12.36 -8.18
N ALA A 146 -9.25 -13.14 -9.25
CA ALA A 146 -9.47 -12.63 -10.60
C ALA A 146 -10.55 -13.46 -11.29
N ASN A 147 -11.41 -12.81 -12.06
CA ASN A 147 -12.41 -13.47 -12.89
C ASN A 147 -12.41 -12.82 -14.26
N PHE A 148 -12.35 -13.65 -15.30
CA PHE A 148 -12.58 -13.19 -16.66
C PHE A 148 -14.09 -13.10 -16.91
N GLY A 149 -14.54 -11.98 -17.46
CA GLY A 149 -15.96 -11.70 -17.63
C GLY A 149 -16.59 -12.36 -18.88
N TYR A 150 -17.92 -12.21 -18.97
CA TYR A 150 -18.73 -12.86 -19.98
C TYR A 150 -18.75 -12.02 -21.27
N ASN A 151 -17.77 -12.22 -22.16
CA ASN A 151 -17.90 -11.74 -23.53
C ASN A 151 -19.00 -12.55 -24.25
N GLU A 152 -20.03 -11.86 -24.75
CA GLU A 152 -21.15 -12.44 -25.54
C GLU A 152 -20.70 -12.94 -26.94
N SER A 153 -19.42 -12.80 -27.28
CA SER A 153 -18.87 -13.20 -28.58
C SER A 153 -18.66 -14.72 -28.66
N SER A 154 -19.11 -15.31 -29.78
CA SER A 154 -18.87 -16.69 -30.21
C SER A 154 -17.42 -16.91 -30.69
N ASP A 155 -16.45 -16.29 -30.02
CA ASP A 155 -15.04 -16.29 -30.41
C ASP A 155 -14.34 -17.51 -29.80
N PRO A 156 -13.80 -18.44 -30.61
CA PRO A 156 -13.06 -19.61 -30.13
C PRO A 156 -11.79 -19.25 -29.34
N ASP A 157 -11.23 -18.05 -29.51
CA ASP A 157 -10.02 -17.59 -28.80
C ASP A 157 -10.34 -16.82 -27.50
N LYS A 158 -11.57 -16.96 -26.98
CA LYS A 158 -12.02 -16.28 -25.76
C LYS A 158 -11.08 -16.54 -24.57
N VAL A 159 -10.52 -15.48 -24.02
CA VAL A 159 -9.80 -15.55 -22.74
C VAL A 159 -10.82 -15.75 -21.63
N GLY A 160 -10.63 -16.80 -20.83
CA GLY A 160 -11.53 -17.13 -19.73
C GLY A 160 -10.81 -17.92 -18.65
N GLY A 161 -11.37 -17.89 -17.45
CA GLY A 161 -10.79 -18.52 -16.28
C GLY A 161 -11.09 -17.78 -14.99
N SER A 162 -10.40 -18.19 -13.95
CA SER A 162 -10.39 -17.53 -12.64
C SER A 162 -9.03 -17.67 -11.98
N ALA A 163 -8.71 -16.77 -11.07
CA ALA A 163 -7.57 -16.91 -10.19
C ALA A 163 -7.96 -16.72 -8.74
N TRP A 164 -7.24 -17.40 -7.86
CA TRP A 164 -7.22 -17.05 -6.45
C TRP A 164 -5.80 -17.14 -5.90
N GLY A 165 -5.50 -16.30 -4.93
CA GLY A 165 -4.16 -16.26 -4.35
C GLY A 165 -4.12 -15.70 -2.94
N LEU A 166 -2.99 -15.95 -2.29
CA LEU A 166 -2.63 -15.47 -0.98
C LEU A 166 -1.33 -14.69 -1.07
N GLY A 167 -1.24 -13.57 -0.36
CA GLY A 167 -0.02 -12.78 -0.25
C GLY A 167 0.23 -12.37 1.20
N MET A 168 1.49 -12.14 1.55
CA MET A 168 1.84 -11.52 2.83
C MET A 168 2.84 -10.39 2.65
N ASP A 169 2.59 -9.30 3.36
CA ASP A 169 3.50 -8.17 3.47
C ASP A 169 4.08 -8.05 4.88
N PHE A 170 5.28 -7.50 4.98
CA PHE A 170 5.97 -7.24 6.24
C PHE A 170 6.52 -5.82 6.28
N GLY A 171 6.05 -5.05 7.26
CA GLY A 171 6.42 -3.67 7.47
C GLY A 171 7.17 -3.48 8.78
N LEU A 172 8.14 -2.57 8.77
CA LEU A 172 8.80 -2.03 9.95
C LEU A 172 8.79 -0.51 9.86
N LEU A 173 8.56 0.15 10.98
CA LEU A 173 8.69 1.59 11.12
C LEU A 173 9.43 1.89 12.42
N TRP A 174 10.37 2.82 12.39
CA TRP A 174 11.12 3.25 13.56
C TRP A 174 11.08 4.76 13.69
N GLU A 175 10.49 5.24 14.78
CA GLU A 175 10.53 6.64 15.21
C GLU A 175 11.89 6.96 15.83
N LEU A 176 12.64 7.80 15.12
CA LEU A 176 13.93 8.32 15.54
C LEU A 176 13.75 9.70 16.20
N PRO A 177 14.75 10.17 16.97
CA PRO A 177 14.73 11.52 17.52
C PRO A 177 14.58 12.60 16.43
N ALA A 178 14.17 13.80 16.86
CA ALA A 178 13.99 14.96 15.98
C ALA A 178 12.95 14.78 14.87
N ASN A 179 11.85 14.06 15.14
CA ASN A 179 10.73 13.86 14.20
C ASN A 179 11.12 13.19 12.88
N VAL A 180 12.16 12.35 12.93
CA VAL A 180 12.56 11.50 11.80
C VAL A 180 11.91 10.14 11.97
N LYS A 181 11.42 9.55 10.88
CA LYS A 181 11.02 8.14 10.85
C LYS A 181 11.84 7.40 9.81
N PHE A 182 12.23 6.18 10.13
CA PHE A 182 12.73 5.20 9.18
C PHE A 182 11.63 4.18 8.89
N GLY A 183 11.47 3.79 7.63
CA GLY A 183 10.53 2.76 7.21
C GLY A 183 11.23 1.70 6.37
N LEU A 184 10.83 0.45 6.56
CA LEU A 184 11.19 -0.69 5.73
C LEU A 184 9.89 -1.44 5.38
N MET A 185 9.77 -1.84 4.13
CA MET A 185 8.65 -2.62 3.62
C MET A 185 9.16 -3.75 2.74
N ILE A 186 8.63 -4.95 2.97
CA ILE A 186 8.75 -6.11 2.08
C ILE A 186 7.32 -6.48 1.70
N LYS A 187 6.93 -6.13 0.49
CA LYS A 187 5.59 -6.40 -0.06
C LYS A 187 5.66 -7.68 -0.88
N ASP A 188 4.64 -8.53 -0.77
CA ASP A 188 4.61 -9.85 -1.40
C ASP A 188 5.82 -10.73 -0.99
N GLY A 189 6.25 -10.60 0.27
CA GLY A 189 7.31 -11.43 0.86
C GLY A 189 6.98 -12.92 0.84
N PHE A 190 5.68 -13.24 0.86
CA PHE A 190 5.11 -14.51 0.44
C PHE A 190 4.02 -14.23 -0.58
N SER A 191 3.97 -15.00 -1.66
CA SER A 191 2.89 -14.92 -2.64
C SER A 191 2.62 -16.29 -3.25
N TYR A 192 1.34 -16.62 -3.39
CA TYR A 192 0.85 -17.82 -4.05
C TYR A 192 -0.37 -17.42 -4.86
N LEU A 193 -0.35 -17.64 -6.17
CA LEU A 193 -1.44 -17.33 -7.07
C LEU A 193 -1.67 -18.52 -7.98
N LYS A 194 -2.90 -19.03 -7.99
CA LYS A 194 -3.32 -20.13 -8.84
C LYS A 194 -4.28 -19.61 -9.90
N TRP A 195 -3.94 -19.86 -11.16
CA TRP A 195 -4.77 -19.59 -12.32
C TRP A 195 -5.36 -20.87 -12.88
N ASP A 196 -6.67 -20.83 -13.12
CA ASP A 196 -7.41 -21.85 -13.84
C ASP A 196 -7.92 -21.20 -15.13
N THR A 197 -7.43 -21.62 -16.30
CA THR A 197 -7.75 -21.01 -17.60
C THR A 197 -8.44 -22.00 -18.53
N ILE A 198 -9.23 -21.52 -19.49
CA ILE A 198 -9.96 -22.41 -20.42
C ILE A 198 -9.01 -23.11 -21.42
N HIS A 199 -7.91 -22.45 -21.81
CA HIS A 199 -6.99 -22.94 -22.83
C HIS A 199 -5.86 -23.83 -22.28
N ASN A 200 -5.70 -23.90 -20.96
CA ASN A 200 -4.75 -24.79 -20.31
C ASN A 200 -5.49 -25.71 -19.32
N PRO A 201 -5.54 -27.03 -19.57
CA PRO A 201 -6.18 -27.98 -18.66
C PRO A 201 -5.44 -28.12 -17.32
N GLU A 202 -4.18 -27.71 -17.25
CA GLU A 202 -3.43 -27.65 -15.99
C GLU A 202 -3.45 -26.24 -15.40
N SER A 203 -3.68 -26.17 -14.09
CA SER A 203 -3.59 -24.92 -13.36
C SER A 203 -2.16 -24.39 -13.36
N VAL A 204 -2.00 -23.09 -13.63
CA VAL A 204 -0.71 -22.42 -13.54
C VAL A 204 -0.57 -21.80 -12.15
N ILE A 205 0.55 -22.05 -11.49
CA ILE A 205 0.88 -21.44 -10.21
C ILE A 205 1.99 -20.42 -10.45
N GLU A 206 1.74 -19.18 -10.06
CA GLU A 206 2.70 -18.09 -10.07
C GLU A 206 2.59 -17.28 -8.78
N GLY A 207 3.41 -16.24 -8.60
CA GLY A 207 3.33 -15.33 -7.46
C GLY A 207 3.36 -13.89 -7.94
N VAL A 208 2.78 -13.00 -7.14
CA VAL A 208 2.99 -11.56 -7.32
C VAL A 208 4.46 -11.27 -6.98
N PRO A 209 5.19 -10.50 -7.81
CA PRO A 209 6.59 -10.20 -7.56
C PRO A 209 6.82 -9.52 -6.21
N LEU A 210 7.79 -10.04 -5.46
CA LEU A 210 8.26 -9.40 -4.23
C LEU A 210 8.84 -8.02 -4.57
N THR A 211 8.42 -7.01 -3.79
CA THR A 211 9.02 -5.67 -3.84
C THR A 211 9.52 -5.26 -2.47
N SER A 212 10.63 -4.52 -2.45
CA SER A 212 11.29 -4.06 -1.23
C SER A 212 11.38 -2.54 -1.26
N SER A 213 11.24 -1.89 -0.11
CA SER A 213 11.41 -0.45 -0.02
C SER A 213 11.94 -0.03 1.33
N ILE A 214 12.90 0.88 1.32
CA ILE A 214 13.39 1.58 2.51
C ILE A 214 13.13 3.07 2.34
N GLY A 215 12.91 3.78 3.45
CA GLY A 215 12.71 5.22 3.37
C GLY A 215 12.90 5.94 4.68
N PHE A 216 13.01 7.27 4.56
CA PHE A 216 13.03 8.19 5.68
C PHE A 216 11.96 9.26 5.47
N SER A 217 11.36 9.71 6.57
CA SER A 217 10.53 10.91 6.58
C SER A 217 10.97 11.85 7.69
N TYR A 218 10.76 13.14 7.47
CA TYR A 218 11.01 14.19 8.46
C TYR A 218 9.85 15.16 8.48
N ARG A 219 9.31 15.41 9.68
CA ARG A 219 8.18 16.32 9.89
C ARG A 219 8.58 17.50 10.76
N ALA A 220 8.40 18.71 10.23
CA ALA A 220 8.64 19.96 10.93
C ALA A 220 7.44 20.91 10.76
N LYS A 221 6.67 21.09 11.84
CA LYS A 221 5.44 21.92 11.85
C LYS A 221 4.49 21.51 10.72
N ASN A 222 4.38 22.35 9.70
CA ASN A 222 3.50 22.19 8.56
C ASN A 222 4.20 21.60 7.32
N ILE A 223 5.46 21.18 7.43
CA ILE A 223 6.23 20.58 6.34
C ILE A 223 6.51 19.12 6.68
N LEU A 224 6.27 18.24 5.71
CA LEU A 224 6.70 16.85 5.69
C LEU A 224 7.53 16.64 4.43
N VAL A 225 8.69 16.00 4.59
CA VAL A 225 9.50 15.53 3.46
C VAL A 225 9.77 14.04 3.64
N ALA A 226 9.85 13.32 2.53
CA ALA A 226 10.10 11.90 2.51
C ALA A 226 10.99 11.51 1.33
N ILE A 227 11.83 10.51 1.57
CA ILE A 227 12.68 9.87 0.58
C ILE A 227 12.51 8.36 0.71
N ALA A 228 12.43 7.65 -0.40
CA ALA A 228 12.40 6.19 -0.41
C ALA A 228 13.22 5.65 -1.57
N LEU A 229 13.82 4.48 -1.36
CA LEU A 229 14.44 3.65 -2.39
C LEU A 229 13.66 2.34 -2.46
N SER A 230 13.03 2.09 -3.59
CA SER A 230 12.29 0.86 -3.90
C SER A 230 13.11 -0.02 -4.83
N ASP A 231 13.12 -1.33 -4.56
CA ASP A 231 13.75 -2.38 -5.39
C ASP A 231 15.22 -2.13 -5.78
N LEU A 232 15.90 -1.28 -4.99
CA LEU A 232 17.28 -0.82 -5.17
C LEU A 232 17.54 -0.03 -6.46
N ASP A 233 16.53 0.21 -7.29
CA ASP A 233 16.65 0.92 -8.56
C ASP A 233 15.74 2.15 -8.66
N THR A 234 14.77 2.33 -7.78
CA THR A 234 13.77 3.39 -7.91
C THR A 234 13.84 4.35 -6.73
N LEU A 235 14.38 5.54 -6.97
CA LEU A 235 14.41 6.63 -5.99
C LEU A 235 13.12 7.44 -6.04
N ARG A 236 12.51 7.70 -4.89
CA ARG A 236 11.29 8.48 -4.73
C ARG A 236 11.50 9.61 -3.73
N LEU A 237 11.14 10.82 -4.10
CA LEU A 237 11.15 12.01 -3.25
C LEU A 237 9.73 12.56 -3.15
N GLY A 238 9.32 12.90 -1.94
CA GLY A 238 7.98 13.41 -1.65
C GLY A 238 8.03 14.58 -0.68
N SER A 239 7.10 15.51 -0.86
CA SER A 239 6.91 16.62 0.07
C SER A 239 5.42 16.95 0.23
N GLU A 240 5.06 17.37 1.43
CA GLU A 240 3.73 17.85 1.80
C GLU A 240 3.89 19.13 2.62
N ILE A 241 3.19 20.19 2.23
CA ILE A 241 3.13 21.46 2.95
C ILE A 241 1.67 21.75 3.29
N THR A 242 1.36 21.88 4.57
CA THR A 242 0.05 22.31 5.06
C THR A 242 0.02 23.84 5.15
N LEU A 243 -0.99 24.45 4.51
CA LEU A 243 -1.27 25.88 4.50
C LEU A 243 -2.61 26.14 5.19
N PHE A 244 -2.63 27.15 6.07
CA PHE A 244 -3.83 27.57 6.80
C PHE A 244 -4.54 26.43 7.55
N ASP A 245 -3.81 25.38 7.94
CA ASP A 245 -4.30 24.13 8.53
C ASP A 245 -5.26 23.29 7.66
N TYR A 246 -5.91 23.84 6.63
CA TYR A 246 -6.93 23.14 5.85
C TYR A 246 -6.45 22.63 4.48
N ILE A 247 -5.41 23.22 3.92
CA ILE A 247 -4.95 22.95 2.55
C ILE A 247 -3.60 22.25 2.60
N ASP A 248 -3.49 21.08 1.97
CA ASP A 248 -2.24 20.35 1.84
C ASP A 248 -1.76 20.38 0.39
N LEU A 249 -0.61 20.99 0.13
CA LEU A 249 0.04 20.95 -1.18
C LEU A 249 1.11 19.86 -1.18
N ARG A 250 1.10 19.03 -2.22
CA ARG A 250 2.00 17.89 -2.34
C ARG A 250 2.70 17.88 -3.68
N ALA A 251 3.96 17.50 -3.65
CA ALA A 251 4.77 17.28 -4.84
C ALA A 251 5.67 16.07 -4.65
N GLY A 252 5.91 15.35 -5.74
CA GLY A 252 6.73 14.16 -5.78
C GLY A 252 7.56 14.04 -7.06
N LEU A 253 8.69 13.35 -6.93
CA LEU A 253 9.58 12.95 -8.01
C LEU A 253 9.94 11.46 -7.86
N THR A 254 9.71 10.68 -8.90
CA THR A 254 10.27 9.33 -9.06
C THR A 254 11.41 9.38 -10.07
N GLN A 255 12.51 8.69 -9.78
CA GLN A 255 13.67 8.52 -10.65
C GLN A 255 14.08 7.05 -10.65
N GLU A 256 14.05 6.43 -11.82
CA GLU A 256 14.66 5.11 -12.02
C GLU A 256 16.16 5.27 -12.25
N LEU A 257 16.96 4.46 -11.57
CA LEU A 257 18.42 4.45 -11.56
C LEU A 257 18.97 3.40 -12.55
N THR A 258 18.15 3.02 -13.54
CA THR A 258 18.48 2.09 -14.60
C THR A 258 19.15 2.81 -15.78
N ILE A 259 19.57 2.04 -16.80
CA ILE A 259 20.23 2.56 -18.00
C ILE A 259 19.28 3.49 -18.78
N GLU A 260 17.98 3.19 -18.76
CA GLU A 260 16.92 4.05 -19.30
C GLU A 260 16.41 4.96 -18.18
N ALA A 261 17.08 6.10 -17.97
CA ALA A 261 16.71 7.04 -16.92
C ALA A 261 15.27 7.55 -17.12
N TYR A 262 14.32 6.98 -16.38
CA TYR A 262 12.92 7.39 -16.35
C TYR A 262 12.67 8.33 -15.16
N ARG A 263 11.89 9.39 -15.41
CA ARG A 263 11.50 10.39 -14.40
C ARG A 263 10.01 10.60 -14.45
N GLU A 264 9.39 10.69 -13.29
CA GLU A 264 7.98 11.00 -13.16
C GLU A 264 7.78 12.10 -12.10
N TYR A 265 6.92 13.06 -12.43
CA TYR A 265 6.53 14.13 -11.52
C TYR A 265 5.09 13.94 -11.09
N SER A 266 4.81 14.11 -9.81
CA SER A 266 3.45 14.09 -9.29
C SER A 266 3.14 15.30 -8.44
N PHE A 267 1.87 15.70 -8.47
CA PHE A 267 1.36 16.81 -7.70
C PHE A 267 0.03 16.40 -7.08
N GLY A 268 -0.28 16.99 -5.93
CA GLY A 268 -1.57 16.80 -5.30
C GLY A 268 -2.01 17.94 -4.42
N LEU A 269 -3.31 17.96 -4.18
CA LEU A 269 -4.01 18.93 -3.36
C LEU A 269 -4.92 18.18 -2.41
N GLY A 270 -4.72 18.39 -1.11
CA GLY A 270 -5.66 18.00 -0.07
C GLY A 270 -6.42 19.23 0.41
N ILE A 271 -7.73 19.10 0.57
CA ILE A 271 -8.57 20.06 1.28
C ILE A 271 -9.33 19.28 2.32
N GLY A 272 -9.15 19.61 3.59
CA GLY A 272 -9.71 18.77 4.63
C GLY A 272 -9.70 19.39 6.01
N ARG A 273 -9.79 18.50 7.00
CA ARG A 273 -10.00 18.81 8.41
C ARG A 273 -11.32 19.53 8.63
N PHE A 274 -12.31 19.23 7.79
CA PHE A 274 -13.69 19.66 7.98
C PHE A 274 -14.29 18.86 9.12
N VAL A 275 -14.48 19.50 10.26
CA VAL A 275 -14.97 18.84 11.47
C VAL A 275 -16.51 18.92 11.52
N PHE A 276 -17.15 17.80 11.86
CA PHE A 276 -18.59 17.69 11.99
C PHE A 276 -18.97 16.68 13.10
N GLY A 277 -20.26 16.58 13.40
CA GLY A 277 -20.78 15.80 14.53
C GLY A 277 -21.10 16.69 15.74
N ALA A 278 -21.96 16.20 16.63
CA ALA A 278 -22.47 17.00 17.76
C ALA A 278 -21.39 17.40 18.77
N LYS A 279 -20.26 16.68 18.78
CA LYS A 279 -19.11 16.87 19.66
C LYS A 279 -17.81 17.09 18.87
N ASN A 280 -17.88 17.44 17.58
CA ASN A 280 -16.72 17.61 16.72
C ASN A 280 -15.84 16.34 16.64
N GLU A 281 -16.48 15.18 16.66
CA GLU A 281 -15.85 13.86 16.73
C GLU A 281 -15.46 13.28 15.36
N LEU A 282 -15.98 13.84 14.27
CA LEU A 282 -15.73 13.40 12.90
C LEU A 282 -14.97 14.47 12.12
N SER A 283 -14.05 14.06 11.27
CA SER A 283 -13.40 14.96 10.31
C SER A 283 -13.31 14.33 8.92
N MET A 284 -13.36 15.16 7.88
CA MET A 284 -13.27 14.73 6.48
C MET A 284 -12.15 15.46 5.74
N ASN A 285 -11.46 14.73 4.86
CA ASN A 285 -10.54 15.29 3.87
C ASN A 285 -10.91 14.80 2.47
N LEU A 286 -10.62 15.64 1.47
CA LEU A 286 -10.69 15.34 0.05
C LEU A 286 -9.29 15.57 -0.54
N ASP A 287 -8.73 14.55 -1.18
CA ASP A 287 -7.39 14.56 -1.74
C ASP A 287 -7.43 14.22 -3.24
N ALA A 288 -6.88 15.11 -4.06
CA ALA A 288 -6.67 14.87 -5.49
C ALA A 288 -5.18 14.76 -5.80
N ALA A 289 -4.82 13.83 -6.68
CA ALA A 289 -3.45 13.65 -7.13
C ALA A 289 -3.42 13.38 -8.64
N PHE A 290 -2.38 13.90 -9.28
CA PHE A 290 -2.09 13.67 -10.68
C PHE A 290 -0.60 13.43 -10.86
N ALA A 291 -0.25 12.32 -11.49
CA ALA A 291 1.10 12.06 -11.98
C ALA A 291 1.17 12.42 -13.46
N PHE A 292 2.17 13.22 -13.83
CA PHE A 292 2.41 13.64 -15.20
C PHE A 292 3.49 12.74 -15.80
N GLU A 293 3.11 11.82 -16.69
CA GLU A 293 4.01 11.13 -17.66
C GLU A 293 3.29 10.06 -18.52
N ARG A 294 4.00 9.55 -19.54
CA ARG A 294 3.51 8.68 -20.63
C ARG A 294 2.73 7.42 -20.23
N LEU A 295 2.99 6.80 -19.07
CA LEU A 295 2.36 5.53 -18.64
C LEU A 295 1.49 5.63 -17.38
N THR A 296 1.54 6.74 -16.64
CA THR A 296 0.93 6.87 -15.30
C THR A 296 -0.10 8.00 -15.19
N ASN A 297 -0.33 8.78 -16.25
CA ASN A 297 -1.37 9.82 -16.33
C ASN A 297 -2.74 9.34 -15.84
N THR A 298 -3.02 9.62 -14.57
CA THR A 298 -4.22 9.16 -13.87
C THR A 298 -4.58 10.18 -12.82
N LEU A 299 -5.79 10.75 -12.94
CA LEU A 299 -6.38 11.53 -11.85
C LEU A 299 -6.91 10.58 -10.79
N LYS A 300 -6.47 10.78 -9.55
CA LYS A 300 -6.92 10.02 -8.39
C LYS A 300 -7.68 10.96 -7.46
N ILE A 301 -8.87 10.53 -7.04
CA ILE A 301 -9.70 11.28 -6.09
C ILE A 301 -9.94 10.39 -4.88
N GLN A 302 -9.53 10.88 -3.72
CA GLN A 302 -9.61 10.17 -2.45
C GLN A 302 -10.40 10.99 -1.45
N THR A 303 -11.23 10.31 -0.67
CA THR A 303 -11.95 10.91 0.46
C THR A 303 -11.63 10.11 1.72
N SER A 304 -11.26 10.80 2.80
CA SER A 304 -10.96 10.17 4.10
C SER A 304 -11.86 10.73 5.19
N PHE A 305 -12.31 9.86 6.10
CA PHE A 305 -13.11 10.19 7.27
C PHE A 305 -12.40 9.69 8.52
N LYS A 306 -12.07 10.58 9.45
CA LYS A 306 -11.41 10.25 10.71
C LYS A 306 -12.33 10.45 11.90
N PHE A 307 -12.29 9.51 12.85
CA PHE A 307 -13.10 9.52 14.07
C PHE A 307 -12.39 8.85 15.24
N LYS A 308 -12.80 9.22 16.47
CA LYS A 308 -12.24 8.65 17.70
C LYS A 308 -12.80 7.26 18.02
#